data_AF-A0A399JCY2-F1
#
_entry.id   AF-A0A399JCY2-F1
#
_cell.length_a   1.000
_cell.length_b   1.000
_cell.length_c   1.000
_cell.angle_alpha   90.00
_cell.angle_beta   90.00
_cell.angle_gamma   90.00
#
_symmetry.space_group_name_H-M   'P 1'
#
loop_
_entity.id
_entity.type
_entity.pdbx_description
1 polymer ?
#
loop_
_entity_poly.entity_id
_entity_poly.type
_entity_poly.pdbx_seq_one_letter_code
_entity_poly.pdbx_strand_id
1 'polypeptide(L)'
;SHGDRVYVSNDEPDHRALHHYAGLNCWTLTQHHSMALAGGFLPVNLALALWGGLPLWATMLAFVPLAPTVASVVFDVCMLSEFSRDHAFPLRVRDYVLLVLLTPLYQSLLLWAALRACLKYWRTDFAWEKTSHAGSHLRLTGAVGQGPVAEAASPVSAHALAAALPSTVGTGERG
;
A
#
# COMPACT_ATOMS: atom_id res chain seq x y z
N SER A 1 10.43 -41.90 -10.59
CA SER A 1 9.47 -40.78 -10.70
C SER A 1 10.10 -39.53 -10.08
N HIS A 2 11.16 -38.99 -10.66
CA HIS A 2 11.13 -37.89 -11.65
C HIS A 2 10.26 -36.71 -11.17
N GLY A 3 10.86 -35.84 -10.35
CA GLY A 3 10.32 -34.54 -9.99
C GLY A 3 10.78 -33.52 -11.02
N ASP A 4 9.82 -32.98 -11.79
CA ASP A 4 10.03 -31.87 -12.71
C ASP A 4 10.43 -30.61 -11.92
N ARG A 5 11.73 -30.34 -11.85
CA ARG A 5 12.21 -28.99 -11.60
C ARG A 5 12.01 -28.22 -12.89
N VAL A 6 10.97 -27.39 -12.92
CA VAL A 6 10.83 -26.31 -13.89
C VAL A 6 11.98 -25.33 -13.64
N TYR A 7 13.12 -25.57 -14.29
CA TYR A 7 14.13 -24.53 -14.45
C TYR A 7 13.50 -23.49 -15.37
N VAL A 8 13.27 -22.28 -14.85
CA VAL A 8 13.08 -21.09 -15.67
C VAL A 8 14.23 -21.08 -16.67
N SER A 9 13.95 -21.20 -17.96
CA SER A 9 14.97 -21.12 -19.00
C SER A 9 15.70 -19.79 -18.83
N ASN A 10 17.03 -19.85 -18.75
CA ASN A 10 17.89 -18.67 -18.92
C ASN A 10 17.86 -18.27 -20.41
N ASP A 11 16.69 -17.90 -20.91
CA ASP A 11 16.60 -17.20 -22.18
C ASP A 11 17.19 -15.82 -21.94
N GLU A 12 18.26 -15.51 -22.66
CA GLU A 12 18.95 -14.24 -22.55
C GLU A 12 17.93 -13.12 -22.82
N PRO A 13 17.65 -12.26 -21.82
CA PRO A 13 16.57 -11.31 -21.91
C PRO A 13 16.83 -10.40 -23.10
N ASP A 14 15.82 -10.26 -23.97
CA ASP A 14 15.88 -9.36 -25.11
C ASP A 14 16.43 -8.00 -24.66
N HIS A 15 17.48 -7.51 -25.31
CA HIS A 15 18.16 -6.25 -24.99
C HIS A 15 17.19 -5.07 -24.81
N ARG A 16 16.05 -5.07 -25.52
CA ARG A 16 14.97 -4.09 -25.31
C ARG A 16 14.26 -4.25 -23.97
N ALA A 17 13.98 -5.49 -23.57
CA ALA A 17 13.43 -5.80 -22.26
C ALA A 17 14.40 -5.40 -21.14
N LEU A 18 15.71 -5.59 -21.32
CA LEU A 18 16.73 -5.14 -20.37
C LEU A 18 16.68 -3.63 -20.11
N HIS A 19 16.44 -2.81 -21.14
CA HIS A 19 16.28 -1.36 -20.95
C HIS A 19 15.01 -1.02 -20.15
N HIS A 20 13.91 -1.75 -20.34
CA HIS A 20 12.69 -1.57 -19.55
C HIS A 20 12.88 -1.93 -18.07
N TYR A 21 13.57 -3.04 -17.79
CA TYR A 21 13.88 -3.45 -16.42
C TYR A 21 14.91 -2.53 -15.76
N ALA A 22 15.91 -2.05 -16.52
CA ALA A 22 16.86 -1.06 -16.04
C ALA A 22 16.17 0.25 -15.62
N GLY A 23 15.14 0.68 -16.36
CA GLY A 23 14.31 1.83 -16.00
C GLY A 23 13.56 1.64 -14.69
N LEU A 24 12.89 0.49 -14.51
CA LEU A 24 12.17 0.14 -13.28
C LEU A 24 13.10 0.03 -12.07
N ASN A 25 14.27 -0.58 -12.26
CA ASN A 25 15.28 -0.71 -11.21
C ASN A 25 15.85 0.67 -10.85
N CYS A 26 16.20 1.49 -11.83
CA CYS A 26 16.68 2.85 -11.58
C CYS A 26 15.64 3.69 -10.84
N TRP A 27 14.37 3.62 -11.25
CA TRP A 27 13.27 4.36 -10.63
C TRP A 27 13.07 3.96 -9.16
N THR A 28 12.91 2.66 -8.89
CA THR A 28 12.70 2.16 -7.53
C THR A 28 13.91 2.40 -6.64
N LEU A 29 15.14 2.27 -7.17
CA LEU A 29 16.36 2.57 -6.43
C LEU A 29 16.47 4.07 -6.12
N THR A 30 16.13 4.96 -7.05
CA THR A 30 16.20 6.42 -6.84
C THR A 30 15.36 6.85 -5.63
N GLN A 31 14.14 6.30 -5.48
CA GLN A 31 13.28 6.60 -4.34
C GLN A 31 13.92 6.21 -2.99
N HIS A 32 14.46 4.99 -2.89
CA HIS A 32 15.05 4.49 -1.64
C HIS A 32 16.37 5.21 -1.30
N HIS A 33 17.20 5.51 -2.29
CA HIS A 33 18.45 6.26 -2.10
C HIS A 33 18.17 7.71 -1.66
N SER A 34 17.12 8.33 -2.19
CA SER A 34 16.71 9.69 -1.79
C SER A 34 16.30 9.74 -0.31
N MET A 35 15.55 8.74 0.17
CA MET A 35 15.19 8.63 1.60
C MET A 35 16.39 8.39 2.50
N ALA A 36 17.33 7.53 2.08
CA ALA A 36 18.57 7.29 2.83
C ALA A 36 19.43 8.56 2.92
N LEU A 37 19.56 9.30 1.82
CA LEU A 37 20.31 10.55 1.74
C LEU A 37 19.66 11.67 2.57
N ALA A 38 18.33 11.77 2.55
CA ALA A 38 17.59 12.69 3.42
C ALA A 38 17.82 12.38 4.92
N GLY A 39 17.85 11.10 5.30
CA GLY A 39 18.23 10.68 6.65
C GLY A 39 19.65 11.09 7.05
N GLY A 40 20.59 11.05 6.10
CA GLY A 40 21.98 11.51 6.29
C GLY A 40 22.12 13.02 6.46
N PHE A 41 21.25 13.83 5.85
CA PHE A 41 21.26 15.28 6.06
C PHE A 41 20.75 15.70 7.44
N LEU A 42 19.94 14.87 8.09
CA LEU A 42 19.38 15.16 9.41
C LEU A 42 20.46 15.47 10.48
N PRO A 43 21.51 14.65 10.69
CA PRO A 43 22.60 14.98 11.61
C PRO A 43 23.44 16.18 11.15
N VAL A 44 23.67 16.35 9.84
CA VAL A 44 24.42 17.48 9.28
C VAL A 44 23.68 18.79 9.58
N ASN A 45 22.37 18.83 9.37
CA ASN A 45 21.52 19.96 9.66
C ASN A 45 21.45 20.28 11.16
N LEU A 46 21.39 19.25 12.00
CA LEU A 46 21.44 19.42 13.45
C LEU A 46 22.78 20.05 13.89
N ALA A 47 23.90 19.58 13.33
CA ALA A 47 25.21 20.15 13.62
C ALA A 47 25.31 21.62 13.17
N LEU A 48 24.82 21.93 11.96
CA LEU A 48 24.79 23.31 11.44
C LEU A 48 23.91 24.22 12.30
N ALA A 49 22.76 23.73 12.78
CA ALA A 49 21.86 24.49 13.65
C ALA A 49 22.50 24.81 15.02
N LEU A 50 23.27 23.87 15.59
CA LEU A 50 23.99 24.08 16.84
C LEU A 50 25.16 25.07 16.69
N TRP A 51 25.86 25.06 15.55
CA TRP A 51 27.01 25.94 15.29
C TRP A 51 26.66 27.32 14.72
N GLY A 52 25.56 27.46 13.98
CA GLY A 52 25.30 28.62 13.13
C GLY A 52 24.79 29.87 13.84
N GLY A 53 24.37 29.80 15.11
CA GLY A 53 23.83 30.96 15.86
C GLY A 53 22.56 31.59 15.24
N LEU A 54 21.99 30.96 14.22
CA LEU A 54 20.78 31.40 13.55
C LEU A 54 19.58 31.20 14.47
N PRO A 55 18.56 32.09 14.43
CA PRO A 55 17.34 31.89 15.19
C PRO A 55 16.75 30.52 14.84
N LEU A 56 16.59 29.68 15.87
CA LEU A 56 16.30 28.25 15.77
C LEU A 56 15.14 27.91 14.82
N TRP A 57 14.12 28.77 14.78
CA TRP A 57 12.95 28.58 13.92
C TRP A 57 13.27 28.74 12.42
N ALA A 58 14.18 29.65 12.05
CA ALA A 58 14.57 29.88 10.66
C ALA A 58 15.44 28.73 10.12
N THR A 59 16.32 28.16 10.94
CA THR A 59 17.11 26.97 10.57
C THR A 59 16.25 25.71 10.53
N MET A 60 15.32 25.54 11.48
CA MET A 60 14.38 24.40 11.47
C MET A 60 13.49 24.39 10.22
N LEU A 61 12.99 25.56 9.79
CA LEU A 61 12.17 25.70 8.58
C LEU A 61 12.96 25.56 7.28
N ALA A 62 14.19 26.08 7.23
CA ALA A 62 14.99 26.09 6.01
C ALA A 62 15.69 24.75 5.69
N PHE A 63 16.05 23.95 6.71
CA PHE A 63 17.04 22.87 6.49
C PHE A 63 16.52 21.43 6.42
N VAL A 64 15.34 21.06 6.92
CA VAL A 64 15.06 19.62 7.13
C VAL A 64 14.36 18.91 5.94
N PRO A 65 13.20 19.34 5.41
CA PRO A 65 12.80 18.93 4.05
C PRO A 65 11.85 19.91 3.34
N LEU A 66 11.77 21.19 3.72
CA LEU A 66 10.71 22.07 3.21
C LEU A 66 10.77 22.25 1.69
N ALA A 67 11.96 22.50 1.14
CA ALA A 67 12.15 22.65 -0.30
C ALA A 67 11.72 21.40 -1.09
N PRO A 68 12.20 20.18 -0.77
CA PRO A 68 11.71 18.96 -1.45
C PRO A 68 10.22 18.70 -1.19
N THR A 69 9.69 19.02 -0.01
CA THR A 69 8.25 18.83 0.30
C THR A 69 7.38 19.75 -0.56
N VAL A 70 7.76 21.02 -0.70
CA VAL A 70 7.07 21.98 -1.57
C VAL A 70 7.17 21.54 -3.02
N ALA A 71 8.35 21.09 -3.47
CA ALA A 71 8.53 20.58 -4.83
C ALA A 71 7.65 19.35 -5.10
N SER A 72 7.54 18.41 -4.15
CA SER A 72 6.64 17.25 -4.26
C SER A 72 5.18 17.67 -4.34
N VAL A 73 4.73 18.61 -3.50
CA VAL A 73 3.34 19.10 -3.55
C VAL A 73 3.04 19.79 -4.88
N VAL A 74 3.96 20.61 -5.40
CA VAL A 74 3.81 21.23 -6.73
C VAL A 74 3.73 20.15 -7.82
N PHE A 75 4.58 19.13 -7.73
CA PHE A 75 4.55 18.01 -8.67
C PHE A 75 3.24 17.23 -8.61
N ASP A 76 2.72 16.93 -7.41
CA ASP A 76 1.44 16.25 -7.22
C ASP A 76 0.28 17.08 -7.81
N VAL A 77 0.30 18.41 -7.63
CA VAL A 77 -0.68 19.34 -8.21
C VAL A 77 -0.62 19.32 -9.74
N CYS A 78 0.58 19.40 -10.33
CA CYS A 78 0.78 19.31 -11.78
C CYS A 78 0.37 17.93 -12.34
N MET A 79 0.65 16.85 -11.61
CA MET A 79 0.23 15.51 -12.03
C MET A 79 -1.30 15.38 -11.99
N LEU A 80 -1.94 15.91 -10.94
CA LEU A 80 -3.39 15.86 -10.80
C LEU A 80 -4.10 16.67 -11.89
N SER A 81 -3.56 17.84 -12.28
CA SER A 81 -4.11 18.62 -13.39
C SER A 81 -4.08 17.86 -14.71
N GLU A 82 -2.96 17.18 -14.98
CA GLU A 82 -2.78 16.43 -16.23
C GLU A 82 -3.60 15.15 -16.25
N PHE A 83 -3.72 14.47 -15.11
CA PHE A 83 -4.58 13.31 -14.95
C PHE A 83 -6.06 13.64 -15.19
N SER A 84 -6.54 14.78 -14.68
CA SER A 84 -7.92 15.23 -14.91
C SER A 84 -8.20 15.55 -16.37
N ARG A 85 -7.22 16.13 -17.06
CA ARG A 85 -7.31 16.44 -18.48
C ARG A 85 -7.42 15.18 -19.33
N ASP A 86 -6.63 14.15 -19.02
CA ASP A 86 -6.61 12.89 -19.78
C ASP A 86 -7.81 11.99 -19.49
N HIS A 87 -8.35 12.03 -18.26
CA HIS A 87 -9.46 11.17 -17.83
C HIS A 87 -10.83 11.86 -17.81
N ALA A 88 -10.93 13.12 -18.26
CA ALA A 88 -12.17 13.91 -18.30
C ALA A 88 -12.94 13.97 -16.96
N PHE A 89 -12.22 13.90 -15.83
CA PHE A 89 -12.81 14.05 -14.50
C PHE A 89 -12.86 15.54 -14.11
N PRO A 90 -14.02 16.08 -13.68
CA PRO A 90 -14.11 17.46 -13.22
C PRO A 90 -13.48 17.58 -11.82
N LEU A 91 -12.23 18.06 -11.74
CA LEU A 91 -11.60 18.40 -10.47
C LEU A 91 -12.19 19.68 -9.88
N ARG A 92 -12.43 19.68 -8.58
CA ARG A 92 -12.83 20.87 -7.82
C ARG A 92 -11.64 21.41 -7.04
N VAL A 93 -11.67 22.71 -6.72
CA VAL A 93 -10.65 23.36 -5.87
C VAL A 93 -10.49 22.63 -4.53
N ARG A 94 -11.57 22.03 -4.03
CA ARG A 94 -11.56 21.18 -2.84
C ARG A 94 -10.56 20.02 -2.94
N ASP A 95 -10.36 19.41 -4.10
CA ASP A 95 -9.49 18.24 -4.26
C ASP A 95 -8.01 18.63 -4.13
N TYR A 96 -7.63 19.79 -4.69
CA TYR A 96 -6.30 20.38 -4.48
C TYR A 96 -6.07 20.79 -3.02
N VAL A 97 -7.07 21.40 -2.38
CA VAL A 97 -6.98 21.77 -0.96
C VAL A 97 -6.88 20.54 -0.08
N LEU A 98 -7.66 19.49 -0.37
CA LEU A 98 -7.61 18.21 0.32
C LEU A 98 -6.24 17.55 0.13
N LEU A 99 -5.68 17.56 -1.08
CA LEU A 99 -4.33 17.08 -1.36
C LEU A 99 -3.32 17.78 -0.45
N VAL A 100 -3.27 19.12 -0.49
CA VAL A 100 -2.29 19.91 0.28
C VAL A 100 -2.46 19.74 1.79
N LEU A 101 -3.68 19.60 2.30
CA LEU A 101 -3.96 19.40 3.74
C LEU A 101 -3.71 17.96 4.21
N LEU A 102 -4.07 16.97 3.40
CA LEU A 102 -3.85 15.57 3.75
C LEU A 102 -2.39 15.17 3.65
N THR A 103 -1.58 15.82 2.81
CA THR A 103 -0.14 15.55 2.73
C THR A 103 0.56 15.65 4.08
N PRO A 104 0.57 16.80 4.80
CA PRO A 104 1.22 16.89 6.11
C PRO A 104 0.55 16.01 7.18
N LEU A 105 -0.77 15.77 7.07
CA LEU A 105 -1.48 14.89 7.97
C LEU A 105 -1.01 13.44 7.82
N TYR A 106 -0.88 12.98 6.58
CA TYR A 106 -0.36 11.65 6.24
C TYR A 106 1.11 11.51 6.66
N GLN A 107 1.93 12.55 6.43
CA GLN A 107 3.32 12.56 6.91
C GLN A 107 3.39 12.46 8.44
N SER A 108 2.48 13.08 9.17
CA SER A 108 2.40 12.99 10.64
C SER A 108 2.07 11.55 11.10
N LEU A 109 1.16 10.88 10.39
CA LEU A 109 0.83 9.47 10.65
C LEU A 109 2.03 8.55 10.40
N LEU A 110 2.78 8.79 9.32
CA LEU A 110 4.01 8.04 9.03
C LEU A 110 5.09 8.29 10.07
N LEU A 111 5.27 9.53 10.50
CA LEU A 111 6.20 9.89 11.58
C LEU A 111 5.86 9.15 12.88
N TRP A 112 4.58 9.08 13.23
CA TRP A 112 4.11 8.32 14.39
C TRP A 112 4.42 6.82 14.25
N ALA A 113 4.16 6.24 13.08
CA ALA A 113 4.46 4.84 12.81
C ALA A 113 5.97 4.54 12.93
N ALA A 114 6.82 5.43 12.40
CA ALA A 114 8.27 5.34 12.52
C ALA A 114 8.73 5.46 13.98
N LEU A 115 8.18 6.41 14.74
CA LEU A 115 8.49 6.56 16.17
C LEU A 115 8.11 5.31 16.96
N ARG A 116 6.91 4.76 16.72
CA ARG A 116 6.48 3.50 17.33
C ARG A 116 7.44 2.37 16.99
N ALA A 117 7.88 2.26 15.73
CA ALA A 117 8.84 1.25 15.30
C ALA A 117 10.21 1.42 15.96
N CYS A 118 10.72 2.65 16.10
CA CYS A 118 11.96 2.93 16.83
C CYS A 118 11.86 2.58 18.32
N LEU A 119 10.75 2.91 18.97
CA LEU A 119 10.51 2.54 20.37
C LEU A 119 10.46 1.03 20.55
N LYS A 120 9.85 0.31 19.59
CA LYS A 120 9.81 -1.15 19.58
C LYS A 120 11.21 -1.75 19.36
N TYR A 121 11.99 -1.19 18.44
CA TYR A 121 13.40 -1.56 18.21
C TYR A 121 14.26 -1.36 19.46
N TRP A 122 14.13 -0.21 20.14
CA TRP A 122 14.88 0.09 21.35
C TRP A 122 14.52 -0.84 22.52
N ARG A 123 13.26 -1.30 22.57
CA ARG A 123 12.79 -2.34 23.50
C ARG A 123 13.22 -3.76 23.09
N THR A 124 14.00 -3.91 22.02
CA THR A 124 14.47 -5.19 21.46
C THR A 124 13.34 -6.17 21.11
N ASP A 125 12.13 -5.65 20.89
CA ASP A 125 10.96 -6.47 20.54
C ASP A 125 10.82 -6.53 19.02
N PHE A 126 11.25 -7.66 18.44
CA PHE A 126 11.14 -7.92 17.00
C PHE A 126 9.99 -8.88 16.68
N ALA A 127 9.04 -9.07 17.61
CA ALA A 127 7.91 -9.94 17.39
C ALA A 127 7.07 -9.40 16.22
N TRP A 128 7.11 -10.12 15.11
CA TRP A 128 6.26 -9.82 13.96
C TRP A 128 4.84 -10.30 14.26
N GLU A 129 3.89 -9.37 14.29
CA GLU A 129 2.46 -9.70 14.38
C GLU A 129 2.02 -10.26 13.02
N LYS A 130 2.16 -11.58 12.85
CA LYS A 130 1.60 -12.27 11.67
C LYS A 130 0.08 -12.21 11.80
N THR A 131 -0.61 -11.59 10.86
CA THR A 131 -2.05 -11.82 10.68
C THR A 131 -2.26 -13.33 10.55
N SER A 132 -3.26 -13.91 11.22
CA SER A 132 -3.53 -15.34 11.10
C SER A 132 -3.81 -15.65 9.62
N HIS A 133 -2.87 -16.28 8.94
CA HIS A 133 -3.09 -16.77 7.59
C HIS A 133 -4.07 -17.93 7.66
N ALA A 134 -5.33 -17.69 7.31
CA ALA A 134 -6.37 -18.71 7.30
C ALA A 134 -6.18 -19.79 6.21
N GLY A 135 -5.08 -19.76 5.42
CA GLY A 135 -4.77 -20.78 4.41
C GLY A 135 -5.86 -21.00 3.36
N SER A 136 -6.80 -20.06 3.21
CA SER A 136 -8.05 -20.24 2.45
C SER A 136 -7.83 -20.46 0.95
N HIS A 137 -6.67 -20.08 0.41
CA HIS A 137 -6.29 -20.33 -0.99
C HIS A 137 -5.73 -21.74 -1.26
N LEU A 138 -5.30 -22.49 -0.23
CA LEU A 138 -4.84 -23.89 -0.37
C LEU A 138 -6.01 -24.89 -0.41
N ARG A 139 -7.21 -24.46 0.00
CA ARG A 139 -8.41 -25.30 -0.03
C ARG A 139 -8.92 -25.54 -1.45
N LEU A 140 -8.68 -24.61 -2.38
CA LEU A 140 -9.13 -24.73 -3.76
C LEU A 140 -8.35 -25.80 -4.54
N THR A 141 -7.06 -25.95 -4.27
CA THR A 141 -6.21 -27.00 -4.87
C THR A 141 -6.42 -28.39 -4.28
N GLY A 142 -6.97 -28.50 -3.06
CA GLY A 142 -7.38 -29.78 -2.47
C GLY A 142 -8.71 -30.34 -2.98
N ALA A 143 -9.57 -29.49 -3.55
CA ALA A 143 -10.92 -29.88 -3.98
C ALA A 143 -10.97 -30.68 -5.30
N VAL A 144 -9.87 -30.78 -6.05
CA VAL A 144 -9.78 -31.61 -7.26
C VAL A 144 -9.37 -33.06 -6.93
N GLY A 145 -9.02 -33.37 -5.67
CA GLY A 145 -8.46 -34.68 -5.28
C GLY A 145 -9.18 -35.44 -4.17
N GLN A 146 -10.29 -34.95 -3.61
CA GLN A 146 -11.00 -35.65 -2.53
C GLN A 146 -12.48 -35.81 -2.88
N GLY A 147 -12.89 -37.08 -3.05
CA GLY A 147 -14.26 -37.50 -3.28
C GLY A 147 -15.23 -37.06 -2.18
N PRO A 148 -16.55 -37.30 -2.36
CA PRO A 148 -17.60 -36.63 -1.61
C PRO A 148 -17.57 -37.06 -0.14
N VAL A 149 -16.99 -36.22 0.72
CA VAL A 149 -17.19 -36.31 2.16
C VAL A 149 -18.38 -35.41 2.50
N ALA A 150 -19.45 -36.09 2.92
CA ALA A 150 -20.74 -35.54 3.27
C ALA A 150 -20.64 -34.25 4.10
N GLU A 151 -21.36 -33.25 3.61
CA GLU A 151 -21.50 -31.91 4.14
C GLU A 151 -22.23 -31.93 5.50
N ALA A 152 -21.48 -31.69 6.57
CA ALA A 152 -22.05 -31.29 7.85
C ALA A 152 -22.56 -29.85 7.70
N ALA A 153 -23.86 -29.73 7.44
CA ALA A 153 -24.59 -28.47 7.36
C ALA A 153 -24.35 -27.62 8.62
N SER A 154 -23.72 -26.45 8.45
CA SER A 154 -23.71 -25.42 9.47
C SER A 154 -25.10 -24.77 9.56
N PRO A 155 -25.63 -24.47 10.76
CA PRO A 155 -27.01 -24.00 10.95
C PRO A 155 -27.29 -22.56 10.44
N VAL A 156 -26.29 -21.88 9.87
CA VAL A 156 -26.44 -20.48 9.42
C VAL A 156 -27.13 -20.37 8.06
N SER A 157 -27.14 -21.42 7.24
CA SER A 157 -27.77 -21.40 5.90
C SER A 157 -29.29 -21.62 5.93
N ALA A 158 -29.85 -22.16 7.02
CA ALA A 158 -31.28 -22.45 7.13
C ALA A 158 -32.13 -21.16 7.18
N HIS A 159 -31.61 -20.08 7.77
CA HIS A 159 -32.37 -18.83 7.89
C HIS A 159 -32.40 -18.02 6.59
N ALA A 160 -31.35 -18.11 5.77
CA ALA A 160 -31.29 -17.45 4.47
C ALA A 160 -32.20 -18.12 3.43
N LEU A 161 -32.39 -19.44 3.50
CA LEU A 161 -33.23 -20.18 2.57
C LEU A 161 -34.74 -20.02 2.89
N ALA A 162 -35.11 -19.84 4.16
CA ALA A 162 -36.50 -19.63 4.57
C ALA A 162 -37.06 -18.26 4.13
N ALA A 163 -36.20 -17.25 3.91
CA ALA A 163 -36.61 -15.93 3.45
C ALA A 163 -36.83 -15.85 1.92
N ALA A 164 -36.45 -16.88 1.15
CA ALA A 164 -36.45 -16.87 -0.31
C ALA A 164 -37.61 -17.66 -0.95
N LEU A 165 -38.54 -18.23 -0.17
CA LEU A 165 -39.69 -18.94 -0.71
C LEU A 165 -40.91 -18.00 -0.84
N PRO A 166 -41.45 -17.79 -2.05
CA PRO A 166 -42.71 -17.07 -2.22
C PRO A 166 -43.88 -17.90 -1.66
N SER A 167 -44.70 -17.27 -0.82
CA SER A 167 -45.93 -17.84 -0.30
C SER A 167 -47.00 -17.95 -1.38
N THR A 168 -47.12 -19.11 -2.04
CA THR A 168 -48.30 -19.44 -2.85
C THR A 168 -49.35 -20.10 -1.96
N VAL A 169 -50.17 -19.26 -1.33
CA VAL A 169 -51.49 -19.64 -0.83
C VAL A 169 -52.46 -19.49 -2.01
N GLY A 170 -52.97 -20.62 -2.51
CA GLY A 170 -54.05 -20.68 -3.50
C GLY A 170 -54.96 -21.85 -3.19
N THR A 171 -56.08 -21.55 -2.55
CA THR A 171 -57.11 -22.48 -2.06
C THR A 171 -58.25 -22.61 -3.07
N GLY A 172 -58.79 -23.83 -3.25
CA GLY A 172 -60.11 -24.12 -3.86
C GLY A 172 -60.05 -24.51 -5.34
N GLU A 173 -60.25 -25.75 -5.81
CA GLU A 173 -61.37 -26.70 -5.59
C GLU A 173 -62.75 -26.07 -5.78
N ARG A 174 -63.25 -26.08 -7.03
CA ARG A 174 -64.67 -26.26 -7.42
C ARG A 174 -64.80 -26.33 -8.95
N GLY A 175 -65.38 -27.41 -9.45
CA GLY A 175 -65.80 -27.58 -10.85
C GLY A 175 -65.77 -29.03 -11.29
#